data_AF-A0A7C5BPR1-F1
#
_entry.id   AF-A0A7C5BPR1-F1
#
_cell.length_a   1.000
_cell.length_b   1.000
_cell.length_c   1.000
_cell.angle_alpha   90.00
_cell.angle_beta   90.00
_cell.angle_gamma   90.00
#
_symmetry.space_group_name_H-M   'P 1'
#
loop_
_entity.id
_entity.type
_entity.pdbx_description
1 polymer ?
#
loop_
_entity_poly.entity_id
_entity_poly.type
_entity_poly.pdbx_seq_one_letter_code
_entity_poly.pdbx_strand_id
1 'polypeptide(L)'
;MINEEYSFKDFTNKDLSSTLLTGTIKGSNFHSDGIDLLFCHIDSDANFVNCNIDNRMLPAKCTQEGCTNKFMEVQNDLEPWIIVDGSPTEPFRKSEYIRLGISIDPLDIPSTEIEKSIIVTTEKGLE
;
A
#
# COMPACT_ATOMS: atom_id res chain seq x y z
N MET A 1 0.36 -11.73 -24.07
CA MET A 1 -0.78 -12.63 -23.76
C MET A 1 -1.24 -12.28 -22.35
N ILE A 2 -2.55 -12.17 -22.11
CA ILE A 2 -3.07 -11.89 -20.77
C ILE A 2 -2.96 -13.17 -19.93
N ASN A 3 -2.48 -13.03 -18.69
CA ASN A 3 -2.42 -14.10 -17.71
C ASN A 3 -3.73 -14.13 -16.91
N GLU A 4 -4.67 -14.97 -17.35
CA GLU A 4 -6.00 -15.13 -16.74
C GLU A 4 -5.94 -15.71 -15.32
N GLU A 5 -4.85 -16.40 -14.97
CA GLU A 5 -4.69 -16.96 -13.62
C GLU A 5 -4.48 -15.85 -12.58
N TYR A 6 -3.84 -14.75 -12.96
CA TYR A 6 -3.47 -13.68 -12.04
C TYR A 6 -4.13 -12.34 -12.33
N SER A 7 -4.98 -12.23 -13.37
CA SER A 7 -5.69 -11.00 -13.71
C SER A 7 -7.07 -10.93 -13.03
N PHE A 8 -7.49 -9.72 -12.66
CA PHE A 8 -8.78 -9.38 -12.06
C PHE A 8 -9.08 -10.13 -10.75
N LYS A 9 -8.04 -10.36 -9.95
CA LYS A 9 -8.12 -11.13 -8.70
C LYS A 9 -7.51 -10.36 -7.53
N ASP A 10 -7.91 -10.79 -6.34
CA ASP A 10 -7.40 -10.25 -5.09
C ASP A 10 -6.41 -11.23 -4.44
N PHE A 11 -5.17 -10.76 -4.29
CA PHE A 11 -4.05 -11.44 -3.67
C PHE A 11 -3.51 -10.64 -2.47
N THR A 12 -4.34 -9.79 -1.86
CA THR A 12 -3.99 -9.04 -0.66
C THR A 12 -3.43 -9.98 0.40
N ASN A 13 -2.23 -9.66 0.92
CA ASN A 13 -1.50 -10.43 1.93
C ASN A 13 -1.24 -11.90 1.55
N LYS A 14 -1.34 -12.27 0.27
CA LYS A 14 -0.97 -13.62 -0.19
C LYS A 14 0.54 -13.73 -0.34
N ASP A 15 1.07 -14.86 0.09
CA ASP A 15 2.41 -15.31 -0.22
C ASP A 15 2.42 -15.92 -1.61
N LEU A 16 3.15 -15.29 -2.53
CA LEU A 16 3.37 -15.74 -3.90
C LEU A 16 4.87 -15.95 -4.16
N SER A 17 5.69 -16.09 -3.12
CA SER A 17 7.14 -16.25 -3.21
C SER A 17 7.59 -17.39 -4.13
N SER A 18 6.81 -18.47 -4.20
CA SER A 18 7.07 -19.63 -5.07
C SER A 18 6.43 -19.52 -6.46
N THR A 19 5.64 -18.48 -6.72
CA THR A 19 4.89 -18.30 -7.96
C THR A 19 5.75 -17.59 -9.00
N LEU A 20 5.78 -18.12 -10.22
CA LEU A 20 6.36 -17.44 -11.37
C LEU A 20 5.29 -16.62 -12.09
N LEU A 21 5.33 -15.30 -11.94
CA LEU A 21 4.44 -14.41 -12.68
C LEU A 21 5.01 -14.12 -14.08
N THR A 22 4.23 -14.42 -15.12
CA THR A 22 4.59 -14.21 -16.52
C THR A 22 3.44 -13.56 -17.30
N GLY A 23 3.78 -12.93 -18.43
CA GLY A 23 2.80 -12.33 -19.33
C GLY A 23 2.19 -11.02 -18.80
N THR A 24 1.02 -10.66 -19.33
CA THR A 24 0.31 -9.42 -18.94
C THR A 24 -0.70 -9.71 -17.85
N ILE A 25 -0.53 -9.11 -16.68
CA ILE A 25 -1.44 -9.22 -15.54
C ILE A 25 -2.21 -7.91 -15.42
N LYS A 26 -3.54 -7.99 -15.37
CA LYS A 26 -4.41 -6.81 -15.38
C LYS A 26 -5.31 -6.72 -14.17
N GLY A 27 -5.50 -5.51 -13.63
CA GLY A 27 -6.62 -5.21 -12.73
C GLY A 27 -6.62 -6.01 -11.43
N SER A 28 -5.47 -6.48 -10.96
CA SER A 28 -5.37 -7.31 -9.76
C SER A 28 -4.85 -6.52 -8.57
N ASN A 29 -5.20 -6.98 -7.38
CA ASN A 29 -4.71 -6.42 -6.14
C ASN A 29 -3.66 -7.34 -5.53
N PHE A 30 -2.47 -6.80 -5.28
CA PHE A 30 -1.31 -7.50 -4.72
C PHE A 30 -0.80 -6.84 -3.43
N HIS A 31 -1.59 -5.94 -2.82
CA HIS A 31 -1.26 -5.21 -1.59
C HIS A 31 -0.73 -6.12 -0.46
N SER A 32 0.14 -5.56 0.37
CA SER A 32 0.63 -6.17 1.62
C SER A 32 0.59 -5.15 2.77
N ASP A 33 0.22 -5.59 3.97
CA ASP A 33 0.20 -4.71 5.14
C ASP A 33 1.60 -4.40 5.68
N GLY A 34 2.63 -5.14 5.25
CA GLY A 34 4.04 -4.83 5.51
C GLY A 34 4.84 -4.66 4.22
N ILE A 35 5.95 -3.92 4.30
CA ILE A 35 6.91 -3.80 3.19
C ILE A 35 7.55 -5.16 2.98
N ASP A 36 7.10 -5.87 1.93
CA ASP A 36 7.62 -7.18 1.57
C ASP A 36 8.54 -7.06 0.36
N LEU A 37 9.83 -7.34 0.60
CA LEU A 37 10.91 -7.25 -0.38
C LEU A 37 10.77 -8.32 -1.48
N LEU A 38 10.01 -9.40 -1.27
CA LEU A 38 9.93 -10.50 -2.24
C LEU A 38 8.51 -11.03 -2.41
N PHE A 39 7.71 -10.28 -3.17
CA PHE A 39 6.33 -10.61 -3.49
C PHE A 39 6.16 -11.94 -4.26
N CYS A 40 7.03 -12.20 -5.24
CA CYS A 40 7.05 -13.42 -6.05
C CYS A 40 8.31 -13.49 -6.91
N HIS A 41 8.59 -14.64 -7.51
CA HIS A 41 9.51 -14.72 -8.64
C HIS A 41 8.81 -14.15 -9.86
N ILE A 42 9.29 -13.01 -10.34
CA ILE A 42 8.72 -12.39 -11.54
C ILE A 42 9.69 -12.63 -12.68
N ASP A 43 9.18 -13.24 -13.74
CA ASP A 43 9.93 -13.34 -14.99
C ASP A 43 10.18 -11.92 -15.53
N SER A 44 11.31 -11.69 -16.20
CA SER A 44 11.70 -10.35 -16.65
C SER A 44 10.70 -9.69 -17.58
N ASP A 45 9.74 -10.46 -18.10
CA ASP A 45 8.86 -10.10 -19.18
C ASP A 45 7.41 -9.87 -18.68
N ALA A 46 7.19 -9.91 -17.37
CA ALA A 46 5.88 -9.62 -16.79
C ALA A 46 5.51 -8.13 -16.94
N ASN A 47 4.26 -7.88 -17.34
CA ASN A 47 3.70 -6.55 -17.48
C ASN A 47 2.44 -6.43 -16.62
N PHE A 48 2.44 -5.50 -15.66
CA PHE A 48 1.31 -5.21 -14.80
C PHE A 48 0.56 -3.99 -15.35
N VAL A 49 -0.75 -4.11 -15.52
CA VAL A 49 -1.60 -3.04 -16.04
C VAL A 49 -2.78 -2.79 -15.11
N ASN A 50 -2.91 -1.57 -14.59
CA ASN A 50 -3.96 -1.16 -13.66
C ASN A 50 -4.07 -2.06 -12.41
N CYS A 51 -2.94 -2.55 -11.91
CA CYS A 51 -2.88 -3.36 -10.69
C CYS A 51 -2.60 -2.49 -9.47
N ASN A 52 -3.08 -2.90 -8.30
CA ASN A 52 -2.58 -2.39 -7.03
C ASN A 52 -1.40 -3.24 -6.58
N ILE A 53 -0.21 -2.65 -6.50
CA ILE A 53 1.06 -3.30 -6.16
C ILE A 53 1.74 -2.58 -4.99
N ASP A 54 0.93 -1.92 -4.16
CA ASP A 54 1.40 -1.22 -2.98
C ASP A 54 2.09 -2.19 -2.00
N ASN A 55 3.14 -1.69 -1.34
CA ASN A 55 4.00 -2.46 -0.43
C ASN A 55 4.69 -3.69 -1.03
N ARG A 56 4.78 -3.78 -2.37
CA ARG A 56 5.50 -4.85 -3.05
C ARG A 56 6.66 -4.30 -3.87
N MET A 57 7.83 -4.92 -3.69
CA MET A 57 8.96 -4.66 -4.55
C MET A 57 8.84 -5.46 -5.85
N LEU A 58 8.93 -4.77 -6.98
CA LEU A 58 8.99 -5.39 -8.30
C LEU A 58 10.43 -5.40 -8.82
N PRO A 59 10.87 -6.49 -9.47
CA PRO A 59 12.16 -6.52 -10.16
C PRO A 59 12.26 -5.43 -11.23
N ALA A 60 13.47 -4.90 -11.45
CA ALA A 60 13.74 -3.78 -12.35
C ALA A 60 13.31 -3.99 -13.82
N LYS A 61 13.11 -5.24 -14.24
CA LYS A 61 12.71 -5.58 -15.61
C LYS A 61 11.19 -5.61 -15.81
N CYS A 62 10.42 -5.61 -14.73
CA CYS A 62 8.96 -5.58 -14.82
C CYS A 62 8.47 -4.24 -15.35
N THR A 63 7.43 -4.28 -16.17
CA THR A 63 6.75 -3.07 -16.64
C THR A 63 5.46 -2.85 -15.87
N GLN A 64 5.12 -1.58 -15.65
CA GLN A 64 3.95 -1.14 -14.90
C GLN A 64 3.26 -0.03 -15.69
N GLU A 65 1.98 -0.19 -15.99
CA GLU A 65 1.15 0.79 -16.68
C GLU A 65 -0.12 1.06 -15.86
N GLY A 66 -0.31 2.29 -15.37
CA GLY A 66 -1.50 2.64 -14.59
C GLY A 66 -1.62 1.93 -13.24
N CYS A 67 -0.55 1.30 -12.74
CA CYS A 67 -0.52 0.64 -11.44
C CYS A 67 -0.31 1.65 -10.30
N THR A 68 -0.70 1.26 -9.09
CA THR A 68 -0.17 1.85 -7.85
C THR A 68 0.98 0.99 -7.34
N ASN A 69 2.07 1.64 -6.91
CA ASN A 69 3.20 0.99 -6.26
C ASN A 69 3.78 1.99 -5.25
N LYS A 70 3.05 2.17 -4.15
CA LYS A 70 3.46 3.01 -3.03
C LYS A 70 3.92 2.12 -1.89
N PHE A 71 5.04 2.49 -1.26
CA PHE A 71 5.40 1.94 0.04
C PHE A 71 4.67 2.74 1.10
N MET A 72 3.97 2.05 1.99
CA MET A 72 3.15 2.61 3.04
C MET A 72 3.34 1.84 4.33
N GLU A 73 3.41 2.57 5.43
CA GLU A 73 3.50 1.99 6.77
C GLU A 73 2.57 2.75 7.71
N VAL A 74 1.89 2.02 8.59
CA VAL A 74 1.05 2.61 9.63
C VAL A 74 1.95 3.28 10.66
N GLN A 75 1.72 4.57 10.92
CA GLN A 75 2.49 5.34 11.88
C GLN A 75 1.79 5.37 13.24
N ASN A 76 2.41 6.05 14.21
CA ASN A 76 1.90 6.19 15.57
C ASN A 76 0.55 6.93 15.66
N ASP A 77 0.15 7.65 14.61
CA ASP A 77 -1.18 8.24 14.47
C ASP A 77 -2.25 7.22 14.03
N LEU A 78 -1.88 5.94 13.89
CA LEU A 78 -2.68 4.80 13.42
C LEU A 78 -3.11 4.89 11.95
N GLU A 79 -2.53 5.80 11.18
CA GLU A 79 -2.87 6.01 9.79
C GLU A 79 -1.72 5.57 8.87
N PRO A 80 -2.01 5.13 7.63
CA PRO A 80 -0.98 4.74 6.68
C PRO A 80 -0.32 5.97 6.04
N TRP A 81 1.01 6.03 6.10
CA TRP A 81 1.83 7.06 5.48
C TRP A 81 2.69 6.50 4.37
N ILE A 82 2.89 7.28 3.30
CA ILE A 82 3.82 6.94 2.21
C ILE A 82 5.26 7.06 2.70
N ILE A 83 6.03 6.00 2.50
CA ILE A 83 7.42 5.87 2.90
C ILE A 83 8.34 6.06 1.70
N VAL A 84 9.31 6.97 1.83
CA VAL A 84 10.39 7.19 0.86
C VAL A 84 11.71 7.16 1.60
N ASP A 85 12.66 6.36 1.13
CA ASP A 85 13.97 6.16 1.77
C ASP A 85 13.88 5.84 3.28
N GLY A 86 12.85 5.07 3.66
CA GLY A 86 12.60 4.63 5.04
C GLY A 86 11.98 5.69 5.95
N SER A 87 11.55 6.84 5.42
CA SER A 87 10.92 7.92 6.19
C SER A 87 9.50 8.21 5.71
N PRO A 88 8.53 8.48 6.61
CA PRO A 88 7.20 8.95 6.22
C PRO A 88 7.29 10.33 5.57
N THR A 89 6.53 10.53 4.49
CA THR A 89 6.57 11.76 3.69
C THR A 89 5.22 12.46 3.58
N GLU A 90 4.13 11.71 3.41
CA GLU A 90 2.78 12.23 3.41
C GLU A 90 1.76 11.12 3.77
N PRO A 91 0.60 11.47 4.33
CA PRO A 91 -0.44 10.49 4.62
C PRO A 91 -1.04 9.97 3.31
N PHE A 92 -1.37 8.68 3.25
CA PHE A 92 -1.95 8.06 2.05
C PHE A 92 -3.25 8.77 1.63
N ARG A 93 -4.05 9.21 2.62
CA ARG A 93 -5.29 9.98 2.43
C ARG A 93 -5.09 11.49 2.56
N LYS A 94 -4.03 12.03 1.95
CA LYS A 94 -3.67 13.46 2.00
C LYS A 94 -4.83 14.43 1.73
N SER A 95 -5.68 14.13 0.75
CA SER A 95 -6.84 14.98 0.43
C SER A 95 -7.85 15.05 1.58
N GLU A 96 -8.04 13.95 2.30
CA GLU A 96 -8.91 13.88 3.47
C GLU A 96 -8.33 14.66 4.65
N TYR A 97 -7.03 14.52 4.89
CA TYR A 97 -6.31 15.30 5.91
C TYR A 97 -6.45 16.80 5.68
N ILE A 98 -6.19 17.26 4.45
CA ILE A 98 -6.34 18.67 4.07
C ILE A 98 -7.79 19.14 4.29
N ARG A 99 -8.77 18.32 3.89
CA ARG A 99 -10.20 18.64 4.06
C ARG A 99 -10.58 18.78 5.54
N LEU A 100 -10.01 17.93 6.41
CA LEU A 100 -10.30 17.90 7.84
C LEU A 100 -9.43 18.88 8.65
N GLY A 101 -8.47 19.57 8.01
CA GLY A 101 -7.53 20.46 8.70
C GLY A 101 -6.52 19.72 9.59
N ILE A 102 -6.28 18.44 9.31
CA ILE A 102 -5.29 17.60 9.99
C ILE A 102 -3.93 17.86 9.36
N SER A 103 -2.86 17.92 10.16
CA SER A 103 -1.51 18.13 9.65
C SER A 103 -1.05 17.00 8.74
N ILE A 104 -0.41 17.37 7.64
CA ILE A 104 0.24 16.44 6.71
C ILE A 104 1.77 16.46 6.85
N ASP A 105 2.31 17.20 7.82
CA ASP A 105 3.74 17.27 8.10
C ASP A 105 4.17 16.00 8.86
N PRO A 106 5.13 15.21 8.36
CA PRO A 106 5.64 14.03 9.07
C PRO A 106 6.19 14.34 10.48
N LEU A 107 6.63 15.58 10.74
CA LEU A 107 7.12 15.99 12.07
C LEU A 107 6.01 16.06 13.12
N ASP A 108 4.75 16.14 12.68
CA ASP A 108 3.58 16.16 13.57
C ASP A 108 3.08 14.75 13.90
N ILE A 109 3.68 13.70 13.34
CA ILE A 109 3.40 12.31 13.72
C ILE A 109 3.80 12.12 15.19
N PRO A 110 2.91 11.62 16.07
CA PRO A 110 3.21 11.40 17.47
C PRO A 110 4.44 10.51 17.67
N SER A 111 5.28 10.82 18.67
CA SER A 111 6.42 9.97 19.03
C SER A 111 6.00 8.67 19.74
N THR A 112 4.73 8.53 20.10
CA THR A 112 4.16 7.37 20.80
C THR A 112 2.84 7.02 20.16
N GLU A 113 2.62 5.72 19.94
CA GLU A 113 1.38 5.22 19.34
C GLU A 113 0.17 5.69 20.16
N ILE A 114 -0.82 6.26 19.46
CA ILE A 114 -2.07 6.69 20.08
C ILE A 114 -2.82 5.43 20.54
N GLU A 115 -3.20 5.39 21.83
CA GLU A 115 -4.06 4.31 22.32
C GLU A 115 -5.45 4.38 21.68
N LYS A 116 -5.86 3.29 21.01
CA LYS A 116 -7.19 3.16 20.36
C LYS A 116 -8.37 3.43 21.31
N SER A 117 -8.18 3.31 22.62
CA SER A 117 -9.18 3.52 23.67
C SER A 117 -9.67 4.97 23.80
N ILE A 118 -8.94 5.96 23.26
CA ILE A 118 -9.26 7.39 23.42
C ILE A 118 -10.29 7.88 22.37
N ILE A 119 -10.47 7.16 21.26
CA ILE A 119 -11.26 7.61 20.10
C ILE A 119 -12.80 7.51 20.34
N VAL A 120 -13.26 6.70 21.29
CA VAL A 120 -14.71 6.44 21.51
C VAL A 120 -15.42 7.53 22.34
N THR A 121 -14.70 8.47 22.94
CA THR A 121 -15.32 9.35 23.97
C THR A 121 -15.97 10.62 23.41
N THR A 122 -15.76 10.97 22.14
CA THR A 122 -16.32 12.23 21.58
C THR A 122 -17.66 12.04 20.85
N GLU A 123 -18.11 10.81 20.61
CA GLU A 123 -19.42 10.55 19.96
C GLU A 123 -20.58 10.37 20.95
N LYS A 124 -20.33 10.32 22.27
CA LYS A 124 -21.38 10.20 23.30
C LYS A 124 -21.70 11.51 24.04
N GLY A 125 -21.45 12.64 23.39
CA GLY A 125 -21.68 13.99 23.96
C GLY A 125 -22.92 14.71 23.43
N LEU A 126 -23.82 14.04 22.70
CA LEU A 126 -25.06 14.60 22.16
C LEU A 126 -26.18 13.56 22.24
N GLU A 127 -26.65 13.27 23.44
CA GLU A 127 -28.02 12.80 23.69
C GLU A 127 -28.68 13.69 24.75
#